data_AF-A0A3M1GRK9-F1
#
_entry.id   AF-A0A3M1GRK9-F1
#
_cell.length_a   1.000
_cell.length_b   1.000
_cell.length_c   1.000
_cell.angle_alpha   90.00
_cell.angle_beta   90.00
_cell.angle_gamma   90.00
#
_symmetry.space_group_name_H-M   'P 1'
#
loop_
_entity.id
_entity.type
_entity.pdbx_description
1 polymer ?
#
loop_
_entity_poly.entity_id
_entity_poly.type
_entity_poly.pdbx_seq_one_letter_code
_entity_poly.pdbx_strand_id
1 'polypeptide(L)'
;MLQRIDDALWVHREPKRAGGIELGRTMTVARLPDHTLWVHGPTACTSKLRRMIDALGPVRWIVAPNRIHTNYYPEWAAAYPEARFLGTSGLEQDFPTWPLNGS
;
A
#
# COMPACT_ATOMS: atom_id res chain seq x y z
N MET A 1 9.50 10.08 1.69
CA MET A 1 10.48 9.52 0.71
C MET A 1 10.46 8.00 0.85
N LEU A 2 10.62 7.23 -0.23
CA LEU A 2 10.75 5.77 -0.14
C LEU A 2 12.20 5.42 0.21
N GLN A 3 12.40 4.82 1.38
CA GLN A 3 13.70 4.47 1.95
C GLN A 3 13.90 2.96 1.91
N ARG A 4 15.06 2.51 1.43
CA ARG A 4 15.47 1.10 1.49
C ARG A 4 15.89 0.73 2.92
N ILE A 5 15.34 -0.36 3.44
CA ILE A 5 15.69 -0.95 4.74
C ILE A 5 16.48 -2.25 4.54
N ASP A 6 16.20 -2.97 3.46
CA ASP A 6 16.89 -4.21 3.06
C ASP A 6 16.90 -4.34 1.52
N ASP A 7 17.51 -5.38 0.97
CA ASP A 7 17.59 -5.69 -0.46
C ASP A 7 16.22 -5.83 -1.14
N ALA A 8 15.23 -6.32 -0.39
CA ALA A 8 13.87 -6.53 -0.86
C ALA A 8 12.82 -5.77 -0.04
N LEU A 9 13.22 -4.81 0.80
CA LEU A 9 12.31 -4.11 1.72
C LEU A 9 12.54 -2.59 1.71
N TRP A 10 11.44 -1.85 1.54
CA TRP A 10 11.42 -0.40 1.59
C TRP A 10 10.28 0.12 2.46
N VAL A 11 10.45 1.31 3.03
CA VAL A 11 9.42 2.01 3.79
C VAL A 11 9.28 3.44 3.32
N HIS A 12 8.04 3.90 3.23
CA HIS A 12 7.69 5.29 3.01
C HIS A 12 6.98 5.83 4.25
N ARG A 13 7.57 6.86 4.87
CA ARG A 13 6.99 7.52 6.04
C ARG A 13 6.48 8.90 5.66
N GLU A 14 5.27 9.19 6.11
CA GLU A 14 4.65 10.51 6.01
C GLU A 14 4.25 10.98 7.42
N PRO A 15 4.58 12.23 7.80
CA PRO A 15 4.01 12.81 9.00
C PRO A 15 2.50 12.96 8.80
N LYS A 16 1.73 12.46 9.76
CA LYS A 16 0.27 12.62 9.80
C LYS A 16 -0.12 13.07 11.20
N ARG A 17 -0.81 14.21 11.26
CA ARG A 17 -1.40 14.73 12.50
C ARG A 17 -2.90 14.49 12.48
N ALA A 18 -3.45 13.99 13.57
CA ALA A 18 -4.91 13.89 13.76
C ALA A 18 -5.24 14.28 15.21
N GLY A 19 -6.21 15.16 15.40
CA GLY A 19 -6.63 15.60 16.75
C GLY A 19 -5.50 16.20 17.60
N GLY A 20 -4.51 16.85 16.98
CA GLY A 20 -3.34 17.42 17.69
C GLY A 20 -2.20 16.43 17.94
N ILE A 21 -2.41 15.13 17.77
CA ILE A 21 -1.42 14.06 17.99
C ILE A 21 -0.70 13.74 16.66
N GLU A 22 0.62 13.58 16.73
CA GLU A 22 1.44 13.11 15.62
C GLU A 22 1.46 11.58 15.60
N LEU A 23 0.62 10.98 14.75
CA LEU A 23 0.50 9.54 14.59
C LEU A 23 1.49 8.98 13.56
N GLY A 24 1.82 9.80 12.55
CA GLY A 24 2.56 9.34 11.38
C GLY A 24 1.80 8.32 10.54
N ARG A 25 2.29 8.03 9.34
CA ARG A 25 1.84 6.89 8.52
C ARG A 25 3.07 6.23 7.91
N THR A 26 3.12 4.92 8.00
CA THR A 26 4.18 4.11 7.38
C THR A 26 3.55 3.18 6.37
N MET A 27 3.99 3.29 5.12
CA MET A 27 3.76 2.31 4.07
C MET A 27 5.01 1.45 3.90
N THR A 28 4.83 0.16 3.71
CA THR A 28 5.91 -0.79 3.44
C THR A 28 5.77 -1.35 2.03
N VAL A 29 6.88 -1.48 1.32
CA VAL A 29 6.96 -2.15 0.02
C VAL A 29 7.94 -3.31 0.16
N ALA A 30 7.52 -4.51 -0.23
CA ALA A 30 8.37 -5.69 -0.27
C ALA A 30 8.40 -6.27 -1.67
N ARG A 31 9.58 -6.72 -2.13
CA ARG A 31 9.71 -7.48 -3.38
C ARG A 31 9.61 -8.97 -3.08
N LEU A 32 8.71 -9.64 -3.79
CA LEU A 32 8.45 -11.08 -3.67
C LEU A 32 9.43 -11.90 -4.54
N PRO A 33 9.53 -13.23 -4.33
CA PRO A 33 10.39 -14.10 -5.12
C PRO A 33 10.09 -14.10 -6.63
N ASP A 34 8.86 -13.80 -7.03
CA ASP A 34 8.44 -13.65 -8.43
C ASP A 34 8.76 -12.26 -9.01
N HIS A 35 9.55 -11.45 -8.31
CA HIS A 35 9.93 -10.08 -8.64
C HIS A 35 8.76 -9.07 -8.66
N THR A 36 7.56 -9.47 -8.23
CA THR A 36 6.44 -8.54 -8.04
C THR A 36 6.54 -7.85 -6.68
N LEU A 37 5.78 -6.77 -6.53
CA LEU A 37 5.74 -5.98 -5.30
C LEU A 37 4.45 -6.21 -4.51
N TRP A 38 4.64 -6.28 -3.20
CA TRP A 38 3.62 -6.21 -2.18
C TRP A 38 3.70 -4.87 -1.48
N VAL A 39 2.57 -4.16 -1.41
CA VAL A 39 2.46 -2.85 -0.77
C VAL A 39 1.51 -2.95 0.41
N HIS A 40 1.94 -2.48 1.58
CA HIS A 40 1.15 -2.54 2.80
C HIS A 40 0.99 -1.18 3.44
N GLY A 41 -0.25 -0.87 3.86
CA GLY A 41 -0.57 0.41 4.48
C GLY A 41 -0.36 1.60 3.53
N PRO A 42 -0.91 1.56 2.30
CA PRO A 42 -0.63 2.54 1.25
C PRO A 42 -0.80 3.99 1.75
N THR A 43 0.14 4.89 1.42
CA THR A 43 -0.01 6.35 1.62
C THR A 43 -0.55 7.01 0.34
N ALA A 44 -0.53 8.35 0.23
CA ALA A 44 -1.00 9.02 -0.99
C ALA A 44 -0.18 8.57 -2.21
N CYS A 45 -0.84 8.21 -3.31
CA CYS A 45 -0.16 7.67 -4.51
C CYS A 45 0.39 8.82 -5.38
N THR A 46 1.28 9.63 -4.83
CA THR A 46 1.87 10.77 -5.57
C THR A 46 2.65 10.27 -6.79
N SER A 47 2.69 11.06 -7.87
CA SER A 47 3.43 10.69 -9.08
C SER A 47 4.93 10.42 -8.81
N LYS A 48 5.51 11.10 -7.81
CA LYS A 48 6.89 10.85 -7.37
C LYS A 48 7.03 9.48 -6.71
N LEU A 49 6.14 9.15 -5.78
CA LEU A 49 6.15 7.84 -5.11
C LEU A 49 5.92 6.71 -6.11
N ARG A 50 4.94 6.87 -7.00
CA ARG A 50 4.65 5.91 -8.09
C ARG A 50 5.89 5.62 -8.93
N ARG A 51 6.57 6.65 -9.44
CA ARG A 51 7.82 6.45 -10.20
C ARG A 51 8.90 5.69 -9.43
N MET A 52 9.02 5.94 -8.12
CA MET A 52 9.99 5.20 -7.29
C MET A 52 9.61 3.73 -7.15
N ILE A 53 8.32 3.42 -7.02
CA ILE A 53 7.81 2.06 -6.90
C ILE A 53 7.91 1.32 -8.23
N ASP A 54 7.55 1.96 -9.34
CA ASP A 54 7.60 1.37 -10.68
C ASP A 54 9.03 0.95 -11.06
N ALA A 55 10.04 1.66 -10.55
CA ALA A 55 11.45 1.31 -10.71
C ALA A 55 11.88 0.05 -9.91
N LEU A 56 11.09 -0.39 -8.93
CA LEU A 56 11.37 -1.59 -8.13
C LEU A 56 10.77 -2.87 -8.74
N GLY A 57 9.67 -2.75 -9.50
CA GLY A 57 8.96 -3.87 -10.11
C GLY A 57 7.44 -3.65 -10.21
N PRO A 58 6.71 -4.61 -10.81
CA PRO A 58 5.26 -4.53 -10.95
C PRO A 58 4.55 -4.75 -9.60
N VAL A 59 3.60 -3.87 -9.25
CA VAL A 59 2.76 -4.03 -8.05
C VAL A 59 1.72 -5.10 -8.29
N ARG A 60 1.73 -6.17 -7.49
CA ARG A 60 0.77 -7.27 -7.58
C ARG A 60 -0.22 -7.28 -6.43
N TRP A 61 0.19 -6.81 -5.24
CA TRP A 61 -0.63 -6.88 -4.03
C TRP A 61 -0.65 -5.55 -3.31
N ILE A 62 -1.84 -5.09 -2.95
CA ILE A 62 -2.04 -3.87 -2.14
C ILE A 62 -2.87 -4.24 -0.92
N VAL A 63 -2.30 -4.05 0.27
CA VAL A 63 -2.86 -4.58 1.52
C VAL A 63 -3.32 -3.47 2.45
N ALA A 64 -4.60 -3.59 2.84
CA ALA A 64 -5.25 -2.75 3.84
C ALA A 64 -5.03 -3.33 5.23
N PRO A 65 -4.28 -2.66 6.12
CA PRO A 65 -4.17 -3.13 7.49
C PRO A 65 -5.46 -2.93 8.30
N ASN A 66 -6.32 -1.97 7.92
CA ASN A 66 -7.62 -1.73 8.56
C ASN A 66 -8.54 -0.84 7.68
N ARG A 67 -9.81 -0.68 8.11
CA ARG A 67 -10.82 0.18 7.44
C ARG A 67 -10.54 1.68 7.50
N ILE A 68 -9.76 2.16 8.46
CA ILE A 68 -9.45 3.60 8.66
C ILE A 68 -8.43 4.11 7.63
N HIS A 69 -7.73 3.19 6.94
CA HIS A 69 -6.68 3.51 5.98
C HIS A 69 -7.14 3.52 4.50
N THR A 70 -8.45 3.46 4.23
CA THR A 70 -9.01 3.32 2.87
C THR A 70 -8.94 4.56 1.99
N ASN A 71 -8.66 5.73 2.53
CA ASN A 71 -8.77 7.00 1.77
C ASN A 71 -7.91 7.07 0.50
N TYR A 72 -6.82 6.29 0.41
CA TYR A 72 -5.95 6.28 -0.78
C TYR A 72 -6.25 5.11 -1.74
N TYR A 73 -7.21 4.24 -1.42
CA TYR A 73 -7.51 3.05 -2.21
C TYR A 73 -7.91 3.38 -3.65
N PRO A 74 -8.79 4.37 -3.91
CA PRO A 74 -9.14 4.74 -5.27
C PRO A 74 -7.93 5.14 -6.11
N GLU A 75 -7.00 5.91 -5.53
CA GLU A 75 -5.78 6.35 -6.23
C GLU A 75 -4.88 5.17 -6.59
N TRP A 76 -4.72 4.23 -5.66
CA TRP A 76 -3.90 3.03 -5.87
C TRP A 76 -4.53 2.07 -6.88
N ALA A 77 -5.85 1.91 -6.86
CA ALA A 77 -6.58 1.08 -7.82
C ALA A 77 -6.48 1.65 -9.24
N ALA A 78 -6.59 2.98 -9.37
CA ALA A 78 -6.39 3.65 -10.65
C ALA A 78 -4.93 3.57 -11.14
N ALA A 79 -3.96 3.65 -10.23
CA ALA A 79 -2.54 3.59 -10.57
C ALA A 79 -2.05 2.18 -10.97
N TYR A 80 -2.66 1.14 -10.39
CA TYR A 80 -2.27 -0.26 -10.52
C TYR A 80 -3.52 -1.16 -10.71
N PRO A 81 -4.20 -1.08 -11.86
CA PRO A 81 -5.47 -1.79 -12.08
C PRO A 81 -5.35 -3.32 -12.05
N GLU A 82 -4.15 -3.86 -12.33
CA GLU A 82 -3.86 -5.29 -12.30
C GLU A 82 -3.51 -5.81 -10.89
N ALA A 83 -3.35 -4.90 -9.91
CA ALA A 83 -3.00 -5.29 -8.55
C ALA A 83 -4.23 -5.82 -7.80
N ARG A 84 -4.04 -6.89 -7.05
CA ARG A 84 -5.07 -7.45 -6.17
C ARG A 84 -5.06 -6.73 -4.83
N PHE A 85 -6.24 -6.27 -4.43
CA PHE A 85 -6.44 -5.64 -3.14
C PHE A 85 -6.75 -6.69 -2.09
N LEU A 86 -5.98 -6.72 -1.02
CA LEU A 86 -6.24 -7.57 0.14
C LEU A 86 -6.71 -6.70 1.30
N GLY A 87 -7.80 -7.10 1.94
CA GLY A 87 -8.41 -6.36 3.04
C GLY A 87 -8.82 -7.24 4.21
N THR A 88 -8.91 -6.63 5.39
CA THR A 88 -9.62 -7.22 6.53
C THR A 88 -11.12 -7.32 6.23
N SER A 89 -11.82 -8.28 6.82
CA SER A 89 -13.28 -8.43 6.66
C SER A 89 -14.04 -7.11 6.92
N GLY A 90 -15.00 -6.80 6.06
CA GLY A 90 -15.77 -5.55 6.04
C GLY A 90 -15.26 -4.51 5.04
N LEU A 91 -14.11 -4.73 4.37
CA LEU A 91 -13.62 -3.85 3.30
C LEU A 91 -14.27 -4.15 1.94
N GLU A 92 -14.76 -5.38 1.76
CA GLU A 92 -15.44 -5.83 0.54
C GLU A 92 -16.71 -5.04 0.21
N GLN A 93 -17.28 -4.33 1.18
CA GLN A 93 -18.46 -3.46 1.01
C GLN A 93 -18.12 -2.18 0.26
N ASP A 94 -16.87 -1.72 0.36
CA ASP A 94 -16.41 -0.43 -0.16
C ASP A 94 -15.52 -0.61 -1.41
N PHE A 95 -14.82 -1.76 -1.53
CA PHE A 95 -13.90 -2.06 -2.63
C PHE A 95 -13.86 -3.57 -2.95
N PRO A 96 -13.59 -3.98 -4.21
CA PRO A 96 -13.35 -5.39 -4.54
C PRO A 96 -12.02 -5.85 -3.90
N THR A 97 -12.11 -6.38 -2.68
CA THR A 97 -10.97 -6.93 -1.92
C THR A 97 -11.06 -8.44 -1.79
N TRP A 98 -9.93 -9.12 -1.93
CA TRP A 98 -9.82 -10.52 -1.54
C TRP A 98 -9.61 -10.62 -0.02
N PRO A 99 -10.30 -11.53 0.68
CA PRO A 99 -10.13 -11.72 2.12
C PRO A 99 -8.68 -12.08 2.46
N LEU A 100 -8.07 -11.35 3.40
CA LEU A 100 -6.71 -11.65 3.89
C LEU A 100 -6.57 -13.06 4.48
N ASN A 101 -7.66 -13.62 4.97
CA ASN A 101 -7.72 -14.95 5.59
C ASN A 101 -7.84 -16.11 4.59
N GLY A 102 -7.77 -15.85 3.27
CA GLY A 102 -7.70 -16.90 2.26
C GLY A 102 -8.80 -17.95 2.39
N SER A 103 -10.00 -17.63 1.91
CA SER A 103 -11.06 -18.64 1.74
C SER A 103 -10.69 -19.66 0.68
#